data_AF-A0A7L4TH81-F1
#
_entry.id   AF-A0A7L4TH81-F1
#
_cell.length_a   1.000
_cell.length_b   1.000
_cell.length_c   1.000
_cell.angle_alpha   90.00
_cell.angle_beta   90.00
_cell.angle_gamma   90.00
#
_symmetry.space_group_name_H-M   'P 1'
#
loop_
_entity.id
_entity.type
_entity.pdbx_description
1 polymer ?
#
loop_
_entity_poly.entity_id
_entity_poly.type
_entity_poly.pdbx_seq_one_letter_code
_entity_poly.pdbx_strand_id
1 'polypeptide(L)'
;SHTTSGVHKYDRYFHHGLYRSGWTYEGRAIGSPFFTPDPDGEGFLNNKFRAHHIGIGGQWPNLVHTIPYKLLLSFARNDGTYALRYRPKQNVFYGLLDVGLLRTTIDLNVQAGVELNNTASPKFGAGVHLVYKL
;
A
#
# COMPACT_ATOMS: atom_id res chain seq x y z
N SER A 1 5.72 -25.47 -21.34
CA SER A 1 5.94 -24.89 -20.00
C SER A 1 7.41 -25.06 -19.64
N HIS A 2 8.19 -23.98 -19.59
CA HIS A 2 9.58 -24.05 -19.13
C HIS A 2 9.62 -23.79 -17.63
N THR A 3 9.68 -24.87 -16.84
CA THR A 3 10.03 -24.82 -15.42
C THR A 3 11.55 -24.91 -15.29
N THR A 4 12.23 -23.78 -15.27
CA THR A 4 13.61 -23.70 -14.77
C THR A 4 13.58 -22.95 -13.45
N SER A 5 13.41 -23.67 -12.33
CA SER A 5 13.66 -23.12 -11.01
C SER A 5 15.17 -23.09 -10.78
N GLY A 6 15.86 -22.13 -11.41
CA GLY A 6 17.21 -21.76 -11.00
C GLY A 6 17.18 -21.13 -9.60
N VAL A 7 18.30 -21.13 -8.89
CA VAL A 7 18.37 -20.44 -7.59
C VAL A 7 18.12 -18.96 -7.83
N HIS A 8 16.94 -18.46 -7.43
CA HIS A 8 16.47 -17.07 -7.56
C HIS A 8 17.32 -16.13 -6.70
N LYS A 9 18.58 -15.89 -7.07
CA LYS A 9 19.55 -15.12 -6.25
C LYS A 9 19.51 -13.62 -6.51
N TYR A 10 19.04 -13.16 -7.68
CA TYR A 10 19.11 -11.75 -8.08
C TYR A 10 17.88 -11.28 -8.88
N ASP A 11 16.76 -11.98 -8.75
CA ASP A 11 15.56 -11.68 -9.54
C ASP A 11 15.07 -10.26 -9.28
N ARG A 12 14.93 -9.47 -10.34
CA ARG A 12 14.40 -8.11 -10.28
C ARG A 12 12.96 -8.10 -10.80
N TYR A 13 12.05 -8.74 -10.08
CA TYR A 13 10.68 -9.08 -10.52
C TYR A 13 9.91 -7.97 -11.25
N PHE A 14 10.03 -6.70 -10.85
CA PHE A 14 9.32 -5.58 -11.47
C PHE A 14 10.22 -4.60 -12.24
N HIS A 15 11.52 -4.89 -12.43
CA HIS A 15 12.37 -4.07 -13.28
C HIS A 15 12.33 -4.56 -14.74
N HIS A 16 12.74 -3.69 -15.66
CA HIS A 16 12.80 -3.99 -17.08
C HIS A 16 14.08 -3.41 -17.70
N GLY A 17 14.59 -4.03 -18.77
CA GLY A 17 15.85 -3.62 -19.42
C GLY A 17 15.72 -2.35 -20.28
N LEU A 18 14.62 -2.23 -21.05
CA LEU A 18 14.31 -1.02 -21.84
C LEU A 18 13.66 0.10 -21.01
N TYR A 19 12.57 -0.21 -20.32
CA TYR A 19 11.89 0.73 -19.42
C TYR A 19 12.61 0.80 -18.07
N ARG A 20 13.44 1.83 -17.88
CA ARG A 20 14.25 2.02 -16.66
C ARG A 20 13.41 2.06 -15.38
N SER A 21 12.24 2.67 -15.47
CA SER A 21 11.27 2.76 -14.36
C SER A 21 10.58 1.43 -14.04
N GLY A 22 10.82 0.39 -14.84
CA GLY A 22 10.18 -0.90 -14.67
C GLY A 22 8.67 -0.82 -14.82
N TRP A 23 7.97 -1.67 -14.10
CA TRP A 23 6.51 -1.75 -14.09
C TRP A 23 5.90 -0.64 -13.22
N THR A 24 6.03 0.60 -13.66
CA THR A 24 5.53 1.78 -12.97
C THR A 24 4.73 2.68 -13.90
N TYR A 25 3.83 3.47 -13.33
CA TYR A 25 3.13 4.56 -14.00
C TYR A 25 3.07 5.77 -13.05
N GLU A 26 3.54 6.93 -13.50
CA GLU A 26 3.54 8.17 -12.70
C GLU A 26 4.15 7.98 -11.29
N GLY A 27 5.31 7.32 -11.21
CA GLY A 27 6.00 7.05 -9.95
C GLY A 27 5.32 6.04 -9.02
N ARG A 28 4.27 5.34 -9.49
CA ARG A 28 3.55 4.32 -8.72
C ARG A 28 3.81 2.93 -9.29
N ALA A 29 3.92 1.95 -8.40
CA ALA A 29 4.06 0.55 -8.76
C ALA A 29 2.80 0.05 -9.47
N ILE A 30 2.95 -0.61 -10.61
CA ILE A 30 1.90 -1.41 -11.24
C ILE A 30 2.03 -2.83 -10.69
N GLY A 31 1.01 -3.32 -9.98
CA GLY A 31 1.01 -4.65 -9.38
C GLY A 31 0.86 -4.59 -7.86
N SER A 32 1.83 -5.11 -7.12
CA SER A 32 1.73 -5.15 -5.65
C SER A 32 2.08 -3.79 -5.01
N PRO A 33 1.25 -3.29 -4.07
CA PRO A 33 1.44 -1.97 -3.46
C PRO A 33 2.61 -1.90 -2.47
N PHE A 34 3.27 -3.02 -2.17
CA PHE A 34 4.42 -3.07 -1.25
C PHE A 34 5.77 -3.04 -1.98
N PHE A 35 5.76 -3.00 -3.32
CA PHE A 35 6.93 -2.57 -4.07
C PHE A 35 7.05 -1.05 -3.99
N THR A 36 8.27 -0.58 -3.77
CA THR A 36 8.63 0.83 -3.60
C THR A 36 9.34 1.28 -4.87
N PRO A 37 8.67 2.03 -5.75
CA PRO A 37 9.35 2.66 -6.88
C PRO A 37 10.50 3.53 -6.41
N ASP A 38 11.57 3.54 -7.18
CA ASP A 38 12.66 4.49 -6.99
C ASP A 38 12.17 5.90 -7.39
N PRO A 39 12.26 6.92 -6.51
CA PRO A 39 11.89 8.29 -6.84
C PRO A 39 12.62 8.84 -8.07
N ASP A 40 13.83 8.35 -8.36
CA ASP A 40 14.62 8.77 -9.51
C ASP A 40 14.20 8.07 -10.82
N GLY A 41 13.18 7.19 -10.77
CA GLY A 41 12.67 6.48 -11.94
C GLY A 41 13.53 5.29 -12.37
N GLU A 42 14.41 4.80 -11.49
CA GLU A 42 15.33 3.68 -11.75
C GLU A 42 14.78 2.31 -11.31
N GLY A 43 13.46 2.15 -11.42
CA GLY A 43 12.75 0.91 -11.12
C GLY A 43 12.27 0.87 -9.69
N PHE A 44 12.77 -0.08 -8.90
CA PHE A 44 12.27 -0.37 -7.55
C PHE A 44 13.40 -0.50 -6.53
N LEU A 45 13.19 0.08 -5.35
CA LEU A 45 14.13 0.05 -4.22
C LEU A 45 14.10 -1.30 -3.48
N ASN A 46 13.05 -2.10 -3.69
CA ASN A 46 12.94 -3.43 -3.12
C ASN A 46 12.50 -4.48 -4.15
N ASN A 47 12.98 -5.71 -3.95
CA ASN A 47 12.50 -6.87 -4.72
C ASN A 47 11.90 -7.97 -3.83
N LYS A 48 12.04 -7.84 -2.50
CA LYS A 48 11.75 -8.88 -1.54
C LYS A 48 11.09 -8.29 -0.30
N PHE A 49 9.83 -8.62 -0.12
CA PHE A 49 9.10 -8.33 1.10
C PHE A 49 8.17 -9.49 1.46
N ARG A 50 7.68 -9.47 2.68
CA ARG A 50 6.54 -10.28 3.12
C ARG A 50 5.52 -9.33 3.72
N ALA A 51 4.26 -9.48 3.35
CA ALA A 51 3.20 -8.63 3.85
C ALA A 51 1.99 -9.46 4.30
N HIS A 52 1.34 -8.98 5.34
CA HIS A 52 0.04 -9.44 5.80
C HIS A 52 -0.93 -8.27 5.70
N HIS A 53 -2.10 -8.50 5.10
CA HIS A 53 -3.13 -7.50 4.91
C HIS A 53 -4.46 -8.04 5.40
N ILE A 54 -5.15 -7.26 6.23
CA ILE A 54 -6.47 -7.60 6.77
C ILE A 54 -7.37 -6.39 6.57
N GLY A 55 -8.59 -6.64 6.08
CA GLY A 55 -9.64 -5.65 5.96
C GLY A 55 -10.84 -6.03 6.81
N ILE A 56 -11.37 -5.07 7.56
CA ILE A 56 -12.61 -5.19 8.32
C ILE A 56 -13.55 -4.11 7.80
N GLY A 57 -14.74 -4.49 7.39
CA GLY A 57 -15.74 -3.56 6.91
C GLY A 57 -17.12 -3.93 7.42
N GLY A 58 -17.98 -2.93 7.53
CA GLY A 58 -19.33 -3.16 8.01
C GLY A 58 -20.18 -1.91 7.99
N GLN A 59 -21.35 -2.07 8.56
CA GLN A 59 -22.38 -1.06 8.70
C GLN A 59 -22.81 -1.06 10.16
N TRP A 60 -22.50 0.02 10.88
CA TRP A 60 -22.94 0.20 12.24
C TRP A 60 -24.35 0.80 12.24
N PRO A 61 -25.37 0.11 12.78
CA PRO A 61 -26.71 0.67 12.89
C PRO A 61 -26.72 1.74 13.99
N ASN A 62 -27.16 2.95 13.64
CA ASN A 62 -27.50 4.00 14.59
C ASN A 62 -29.03 4.23 14.55
N LEU A 63 -29.58 4.86 15.59
CA LEU A 63 -31.02 5.17 15.74
C LEU A 63 -31.61 6.00 14.59
N VAL A 64 -30.76 6.63 13.77
CA VAL A 64 -31.17 7.58 12.71
C VAL A 64 -30.67 7.18 11.31
N HIS A 65 -29.51 6.51 11.19
CA HIS A 65 -28.93 6.12 9.90
C HIS A 65 -27.87 5.02 10.07
N THR A 66 -27.49 4.39 8.95
CA THR A 66 -26.42 3.38 8.92
C THR A 66 -25.07 4.04 8.69
N ILE A 67 -24.11 3.78 9.58
CA ILE A 67 -22.74 4.33 9.51
C ILE A 67 -21.82 3.26 8.91
N PRO A 68 -21.48 3.35 7.61
CA PRO A 68 -20.52 2.43 6.99
C PRO A 68 -19.12 2.70 7.57
N TYR A 69 -18.34 1.64 7.73
CA TYR A 69 -16.93 1.80 8.09
C TYR A 69 -16.08 0.77 7.36
N LYS A 70 -14.82 1.11 7.15
CA LYS A 70 -13.79 0.26 6.57
C LYS A 70 -12.47 0.53 7.28
N LEU A 71 -11.89 -0.50 7.86
CA LEU A 71 -10.58 -0.51 8.49
C LEU A 71 -9.67 -1.44 7.68
N LEU A 72 -8.58 -0.91 7.14
CA LEU A 72 -7.55 -1.67 6.44
C LEU A 72 -6.25 -1.62 7.22
N LEU A 73 -5.70 -2.78 7.52
CA LEU A 73 -4.44 -2.93 8.25
C LEU A 73 -3.46 -3.74 7.40
N SER A 74 -2.24 -3.24 7.25
CA SER A 74 -1.17 -3.96 6.59
C SER A 74 0.09 -3.94 7.44
N PHE A 75 0.75 -5.09 7.56
CA PHE A 75 2.12 -5.17 8.08
C PHE A 75 3.02 -5.72 6.99
N ALA A 76 4.07 -4.98 6.64
CA ALA A 76 5.05 -5.39 5.63
C ALA A 76 6.46 -5.38 6.21
N ARG A 77 7.21 -6.43 5.92
CA ARG A 77 8.65 -6.53 6.19
C ARG A 77 9.40 -6.55 4.87
N ASN A 78 10.18 -5.51 4.64
CA ASN A 78 10.97 -5.29 3.44
C ASN A 78 12.45 -5.60 3.70
N ASP A 79 13.00 -6.50 2.88
CA ASP A 79 14.39 -6.93 2.95
C ASP A 79 15.31 -6.10 2.02
N GLY A 80 14.75 -5.21 1.20
CA GLY A 80 15.44 -4.47 0.14
C GLY A 80 15.55 -5.31 -1.14
N THR A 81 16.71 -5.23 -1.79
CA THR A 81 17.07 -6.09 -2.92
C THR A 81 18.15 -7.10 -2.52
N TYR A 82 18.49 -8.03 -3.42
CA TYR A 82 19.61 -8.94 -3.18
C TYR A 82 20.97 -8.22 -3.13
N ALA A 83 21.15 -7.18 -3.96
CA ALA A 83 22.38 -6.39 -4.01
C ALA A 83 22.47 -5.37 -2.85
N LEU A 84 21.35 -4.72 -2.54
CA LEU A 84 21.24 -3.71 -1.50
C LEU A 84 20.19 -4.14 -0.48
N ARG A 85 20.65 -4.90 0.54
CA ARG A 85 19.80 -5.37 1.63
C ARG A 85 19.62 -4.28 2.69
N TYR A 86 18.40 -4.08 3.16
CA TYR A 86 18.14 -3.18 4.27
C TYR A 86 18.66 -3.75 5.60
N ARG A 87 19.43 -2.94 6.33
CA ARG A 87 19.97 -3.24 7.66
C ARG A 87 19.75 -2.03 8.59
N PRO A 88 18.82 -2.11 9.56
CA PRO A 88 17.92 -3.24 9.82
C PRO A 88 16.92 -3.44 8.67
N LYS A 89 16.28 -4.62 8.64
CA LYS A 89 15.13 -4.84 7.74
C LYS A 89 14.03 -3.83 8.09
N GLN A 90 13.39 -3.30 7.07
CA GLN A 90 12.35 -2.29 7.26
C GLN A 90 11.03 -2.99 7.55
N ASN A 91 10.45 -2.72 8.71
CA ASN A 91 9.11 -3.14 9.09
C ASN A 91 8.21 -1.92 9.03
N VAL A 92 7.11 -2.02 8.31
CA VAL A 92 6.14 -0.94 8.15
C VAL A 92 4.75 -1.46 8.48
N PHE A 93 4.07 -0.77 9.38
CA PHE A 93 2.65 -0.95 9.65
C PHE A 93 1.88 0.20 8.99
N TYR A 94 0.83 -0.15 8.25
CA TYR A 94 -0.10 0.77 7.63
C TYR A 94 -1.48 0.55 8.21
N GLY A 95 -2.15 1.63 8.60
CA GLY A 95 -3.54 1.63 9.01
C GLY A 95 -4.33 2.67 8.23
N LEU A 96 -5.52 2.31 7.76
CA LEU A 96 -6.48 3.24 7.17
C LEU A 96 -7.85 2.97 7.77
N LEU A 97 -8.45 4.02 8.34
CA LEU A 97 -9.84 4.06 8.76
C LEU A 97 -10.62 4.97 7.81
N ASP A 98 -11.77 4.51 7.35
CA ASP A 98 -12.70 5.22 6.48
C ASP A 98 -14.11 5.06 7.05
N VAL A 99 -14.75 6.17 7.42
CA VAL A 99 -16.06 6.18 8.09
C VAL A 99 -17.00 7.10 7.31
N GLY A 100 -18.19 6.60 6.97
CA GLY A 100 -19.23 7.42 6.36
C GLY A 100 -20.03 8.19 7.40
N LEU A 101 -20.13 9.50 7.21
CA LEU A 101 -20.87 10.40 8.08
C LEU A 101 -22.29 10.68 7.58
N LEU A 102 -22.43 10.84 6.26
CA LEU A 102 -23.70 11.14 5.61
C LEU A 102 -23.88 10.23 4.41
N ARG A 103 -25.09 9.73 4.22
CA ARG A 103 -25.51 8.81 3.15
C ARG A 103 -26.86 9.25 2.60
N THR A 104 -26.90 10.43 1.97
CA THR A 104 -28.13 11.02 1.41
C THR A 104 -27.94 11.32 -0.09
N THR A 105 -28.37 12.49 -0.58
CA THR A 105 -27.96 13.06 -1.87
C THR A 105 -26.44 13.28 -1.94
N ILE A 106 -25.79 13.43 -0.78
CA ILE A 106 -24.33 13.47 -0.65
C ILE A 106 -23.88 12.27 0.17
N ASP A 107 -22.96 11.50 -0.37
CA ASP A 107 -22.15 10.56 0.39
C ASP A 107 -20.90 11.28 0.89
N LEU A 108 -20.79 11.42 2.21
CA LEU A 108 -19.65 12.04 2.87
C LEU A 108 -18.94 11.03 3.75
N ASN A 109 -17.66 10.82 3.50
CA ASN A 109 -16.77 10.01 4.33
C ASN A 109 -15.61 10.85 4.85
N VAL A 110 -15.15 10.49 6.05
CA VAL A 110 -13.88 10.94 6.62
C VAL A 110 -12.91 9.77 6.68
N GLN A 111 -11.64 10.07 6.41
CA GLN A 111 -10.57 9.09 6.38
C GLN A 111 -9.43 9.53 7.30
N ALA A 112 -8.83 8.57 7.99
CA ALA A 112 -7.62 8.75 8.78
C ALA A 112 -6.65 7.61 8.47
N GLY A 113 -5.39 7.96 8.25
CA GLY A 113 -4.33 7.04 7.85
C GLY A 113 -3.10 7.18 8.73
N VAL A 114 -2.38 6.08 8.92
CA VAL A 114 -1.10 6.04 9.64
C VAL A 114 -0.13 5.10 8.95
N GLU A 115 1.14 5.50 8.92
CA GLU A 115 2.29 4.69 8.53
C GLU A 115 3.32 4.76 9.65
N LEU A 116 3.61 3.60 10.27
CA LEU A 116 4.62 3.47 11.31
C LEU A 116 5.78 2.63 10.76
N ASN A 117 6.96 3.23 10.68
CA ASN A 117 8.15 2.63 10.09
C ASN A 117 9.27 2.60 11.13
N ASN A 118 9.99 1.48 11.24
CA ASN A 118 11.12 1.36 12.18
C ASN A 118 12.41 2.07 11.70
N THR A 119 12.43 2.57 10.47
CA THR A 119 13.60 3.20 9.83
C THR A 119 13.35 4.63 9.37
N ALA A 120 12.14 5.15 9.55
CA ALA A 120 11.75 6.49 9.13
C ALA A 120 10.76 7.08 10.14
N SER A 121 10.60 8.40 10.11
CA SER A 121 9.59 9.08 10.94
C SER A 121 8.18 8.60 10.61
N PRO A 122 7.28 8.51 11.61
CA PRO A 122 5.89 8.13 11.37
C PRO A 122 5.19 9.16 10.48
N LYS A 123 4.26 8.69 9.65
CA LYS A 123 3.42 9.56 8.81
C LYS A 123 1.96 9.38 9.21
N PHE A 124 1.23 10.47 9.21
CA PHE A 124 -0.21 10.50 9.46
C PHE A 124 -0.90 11.21 8.30
N GLY A 125 -2.12 10.79 8.00
CA GLY A 125 -2.94 11.40 6.96
C GLY A 125 -4.38 11.50 7.42
N ALA A 126 -5.08 12.50 6.90
CA ALA A 126 -6.52 12.63 7.02
C ALA A 126 -7.09 13.04 5.66
N GLY A 127 -8.34 12.68 5.41
CA GLY A 127 -8.99 12.95 4.14
C GLY A 127 -10.50 13.04 4.27
N VAL A 128 -11.12 13.67 3.28
CA VAL A 128 -12.57 13.73 3.12
C VAL A 128 -12.89 13.21 1.72
N HIS A 129 -13.86 12.31 1.63
CA HIS A 129 -14.36 11.80 0.35
C HIS A 129 -15.84 12.17 0.23
N LEU A 130 -16.15 12.96 -0.80
CA LEU A 130 -17.48 13.48 -1.05
C LEU A 130 -17.93 13.03 -2.45
N VAL A 131 -19.12 12.43 -2.52
CA VAL A 131 -19.76 12.06 -3.78
C VAL A 131 -21.17 12.61 -3.79
N TYR A 132 -21.47 13.47 -4.76
CA TYR A 132 -22.83 13.94 -5.03
C TYR A 132 -23.54 12.93 -5.93
N LYS A 133 -24.73 12.47 -5.52
CA LYS A 133 -25.56 11.55 -6.28
C LYS A 133 -26.64 12.38 -7.01
N LEU A 134 -26.57 12.37 -8.33
CA LEU A 134 -27.60 12.89 -9.23
C LEU A 134 -28.86 12.02 -9.17
#